data_AF-A0A7J6TWU3-F1
#
_entry.id   AF-A0A7J6TWU3-F1
#
_cell.length_a   1.000
_cell.length_b   1.000
_cell.length_c   1.000
_cell.angle_alpha   90.00
_cell.angle_beta   90.00
_cell.angle_gamma   90.00
#
_symmetry.space_group_name_H-M   'P 1'
#
loop_
_entity.id
_entity.type
_entity.pdbx_description
1 polymer ?
#
loop_
_entity_poly.entity_id
_entity_poly.type
_entity_poly.pdbx_seq_one_letter_code
_entity_poly.pdbx_strand_id
1 'polypeptide(L)'
;MAYESGTAPRRVSAAQYNSMVAAAEDCVKETPSCLTGRSSCQALYDRCSKKLIDPISDAKWSIYDLRVKCGPFADCLDDRPIRAYFNNPTVQRAIGSHIGWKSSNENVTAAFHIRELFSTSAEKQLARLLAEGISVLLYAGDQDFLCNWLSVLETAEQLDWPGKSRFASATDSPFKLSSSELGATVRTVERLGGLGGLTFARVVNASHMVPQDAPEAALLLMNDFMYRSLASSSPPTAIGLKMLIV
;
A
#
# COMPACT_ATOMS: atom_id res chain seq x y z
N MET A 1 -5.39 -1.57 -12.53
CA MET A 1 -5.36 -2.83 -11.73
C MET A 1 -6.40 -3.86 -12.15
N ALA A 2 -7.71 -3.61 -12.06
CA ALA A 2 -8.76 -4.63 -12.24
C ALA A 2 -9.06 -5.12 -13.68
N TYR A 3 -8.25 -4.72 -14.67
CA TYR A 3 -8.46 -5.05 -16.08
C TYR A 3 -7.23 -5.72 -16.69
N GLU A 4 -6.07 -5.03 -16.67
CA GLU A 4 -4.82 -5.46 -17.31
C GLU A 4 -3.60 -5.25 -16.39
N SER A 5 -3.60 -5.84 -15.19
CA SER A 5 -2.41 -5.79 -14.32
C SER A 5 -1.42 -6.94 -14.53
N GLY A 6 -1.81 -7.99 -15.26
CA GLY A 6 -1.03 -9.22 -15.45
C GLY A 6 -0.80 -10.06 -14.19
N THR A 7 -1.23 -9.56 -13.02
CA THR A 7 -0.95 -10.12 -11.69
C THR A 7 -2.24 -10.49 -10.94
N ALA A 8 -3.25 -9.62 -11.02
CA ALA A 8 -4.55 -9.84 -10.40
C ALA A 8 -5.62 -10.26 -11.41
N PRO A 9 -6.68 -10.99 -10.96
CA PRO A 9 -7.80 -11.34 -11.82
C PRO A 9 -8.51 -10.12 -12.40
N ARG A 10 -8.95 -10.21 -13.66
CA ARG A 10 -9.81 -9.21 -14.29
C ARG A 10 -11.19 -9.23 -13.64
N ARG A 11 -11.61 -8.09 -13.06
CA ARG A 11 -12.91 -7.91 -12.38
C ARG A 11 -13.86 -6.94 -13.06
N VAL A 12 -13.42 -6.29 -14.13
CA VAL A 12 -14.27 -5.41 -14.95
C VAL A 12 -14.27 -5.81 -16.43
N SER A 13 -15.40 -5.56 -17.10
CA SER A 13 -15.52 -5.66 -18.55
C SER A 13 -14.74 -4.55 -19.26
N ALA A 14 -14.54 -4.69 -20.58
CA ALA A 14 -13.86 -3.66 -21.38
C ALA A 14 -14.63 -2.33 -21.36
N ALA A 15 -15.96 -2.39 -21.44
CA ALA A 15 -16.82 -1.21 -21.37
C ALA A 15 -16.74 -0.50 -20.01
N GLN A 16 -16.73 -1.26 -18.92
CA GLN A 16 -16.51 -0.70 -17.58
C GLN A 16 -15.11 -0.09 -17.46
N TYR A 17 -14.07 -0.78 -17.91
CA TYR A 17 -12.71 -0.25 -17.91
C TYR A 17 -12.61 1.09 -18.66
N ASN A 18 -13.12 1.17 -19.88
CA ASN A 18 -13.10 2.42 -20.66
C ASN A 18 -13.86 3.55 -19.95
N SER A 19 -14.98 3.23 -19.30
CA SER A 19 -15.75 4.20 -18.52
C SER A 19 -14.99 4.67 -17.28
N MET A 20 -14.27 3.76 -16.61
CA MET A 20 -13.42 4.08 -15.46
C MET A 20 -12.23 4.94 -15.86
N VAL A 21 -11.59 4.66 -17.01
CA VAL A 21 -10.48 5.47 -17.53
C VAL A 21 -10.93 6.90 -17.81
N ALA A 22 -12.05 7.08 -18.52
CA ALA A 22 -12.61 8.40 -18.77
C ALA A 22 -12.92 9.15 -17.46
N ALA A 23 -13.54 8.46 -16.49
CA ALA A 23 -13.82 9.05 -15.18
C ALA A 23 -12.54 9.42 -14.41
N ALA A 24 -11.48 8.62 -14.50
CA ALA A 24 -10.20 8.92 -13.86
C ALA A 24 -9.57 10.19 -14.43
N GLU A 25 -9.62 10.37 -15.76
CA GLU A 25 -9.13 11.60 -16.39
C GLU A 25 -9.89 12.84 -15.90
N ASP A 26 -11.21 12.76 -15.82
CA ASP A 26 -12.04 13.88 -15.34
C ASP A 26 -11.74 14.19 -13.86
N CYS A 27 -11.62 13.17 -13.02
CA CYS A 27 -11.23 13.29 -11.61
C CYS A 27 -9.88 13.98 -11.43
N VAL A 28 -8.88 13.59 -12.23
CA VAL A 28 -7.55 14.21 -12.20
C VAL A 28 -7.62 15.68 -12.63
N LYS A 29 -8.36 16.00 -13.70
CA LYS A 29 -8.52 17.38 -14.20
C LYS A 29 -9.22 18.29 -13.19
N GLU A 30 -10.18 17.77 -12.42
CA GLU A 30 -10.92 18.54 -11.42
C GLU A 30 -10.18 18.71 -10.09
N THR A 31 -9.21 17.85 -9.79
CA THR A 31 -8.45 17.85 -8.53
C THR A 31 -7.91 19.23 -8.12
N PRO A 32 -7.25 20.01 -9.01
CA PRO A 32 -6.75 21.35 -8.66
C PRO A 32 -7.85 22.32 -8.19
N SER A 33 -9.08 22.18 -8.68
CA SER A 33 -10.20 23.04 -8.29
C SER A 33 -10.54 22.88 -6.81
N CYS A 34 -10.52 21.64 -6.32
CA CYS A 34 -10.81 21.38 -4.92
C CYS A 34 -9.63 21.77 -4.01
N LEU A 35 -8.39 21.52 -4.44
CA LEU A 35 -7.19 21.87 -3.69
C LEU A 35 -7.01 23.38 -3.49
N THR A 36 -7.50 24.18 -4.45
CA THR A 36 -7.52 25.66 -4.41
C THR A 36 -8.75 26.25 -3.71
N GLY A 37 -9.65 25.40 -3.19
CA GLY A 37 -10.86 25.83 -2.49
C GLY A 37 -12.00 26.32 -3.40
N ARG A 38 -11.89 26.15 -4.72
CA ARG A 38 -12.93 26.52 -5.68
C ARG A 38 -14.08 25.51 -5.75
N SER A 39 -13.85 24.27 -5.32
CA SER A 39 -14.86 23.22 -5.23
C SER A 39 -14.66 22.36 -3.97
N SER A 40 -15.68 21.56 -3.62
CA SER A 40 -15.59 20.63 -2.48
C SER A 40 -14.78 19.39 -2.85
N CYS A 41 -13.67 19.14 -2.13
CA CYS A 41 -12.91 17.90 -2.29
C CYS A 41 -13.72 16.66 -1.88
N GLN A 42 -14.67 16.79 -0.93
CA GLN A 42 -15.53 15.67 -0.54
C GLN A 42 -16.45 15.28 -1.70
N ALA A 43 -17.10 16.28 -2.31
CA ALA A 43 -17.99 16.02 -3.43
C ALA A 43 -17.23 15.46 -4.65
N LEU A 44 -15.98 15.88 -4.86
CA LEU A 44 -15.13 15.30 -5.90
C LEU A 44 -14.79 13.84 -5.57
N TYR A 45 -14.34 13.56 -4.34
CA TYR A 45 -14.04 12.21 -3.87
C TYR A 45 -15.22 11.26 -4.03
N ASP A 46 -16.42 11.67 -3.61
CA ASP A 46 -17.62 10.84 -3.69
C ASP A 46 -17.95 10.50 -5.16
N ARG A 47 -17.86 11.47 -6.07
CA ARG A 47 -18.08 11.24 -7.51
C ARG A 47 -17.03 10.32 -8.11
N CYS A 48 -15.76 10.51 -7.75
CA CYS A 48 -14.66 9.72 -8.26
C CYS A 48 -14.71 8.28 -7.75
N SER A 49 -14.89 8.10 -6.44
CA SER A 49 -15.05 6.78 -5.81
C SER A 49 -16.22 6.02 -6.42
N LYS A 50 -17.35 6.69 -6.68
CA LYS A 50 -18.50 6.08 -7.35
C LYS A 50 -18.22 5.54 -8.75
N LYS A 51 -17.26 6.13 -9.47
CA LYS A 51 -16.91 5.72 -10.83
C LYS A 51 -15.73 4.77 -10.86
N LEU A 52 -14.84 4.84 -9.88
CA LEU A 52 -13.55 4.14 -9.88
C LEU A 52 -13.52 2.95 -8.93
N ILE A 53 -14.31 2.95 -7.86
CA ILE A 53 -14.29 1.93 -6.81
C ILE A 53 -15.58 1.10 -6.85
N ASP A 54 -16.75 1.76 -6.89
CA ASP A 54 -18.05 1.08 -6.86
C ASP A 54 -18.22 -0.04 -7.91
N PRO A 55 -17.70 0.06 -9.15
CA PRO A 55 -17.81 -1.05 -10.11
C PRO A 55 -17.24 -2.39 -9.60
N ILE A 56 -16.26 -2.36 -8.69
CA ILE A 56 -15.68 -3.53 -8.05
C ILE A 56 -16.53 -3.99 -6.86
N SER A 57 -16.84 -3.08 -5.94
CA SER A 57 -17.57 -3.40 -4.70
C SER A 57 -19.03 -3.76 -4.94
N ASP A 58 -19.72 -3.14 -5.91
CA ASP A 58 -21.10 -3.47 -6.27
C ASP A 58 -21.20 -4.88 -6.86
N ALA A 59 -20.16 -5.31 -7.58
CA ALA A 59 -20.01 -6.67 -8.07
C ALA A 59 -19.60 -7.68 -6.97
N LYS A 60 -19.49 -7.21 -5.72
CA LYS A 60 -19.09 -7.98 -4.53
C LYS A 60 -17.68 -8.54 -4.61
N TRP A 61 -16.79 -7.90 -5.36
CA TRP A 61 -15.37 -8.20 -5.29
C TRP A 61 -14.71 -7.35 -4.20
N SER A 62 -13.75 -7.93 -3.48
CA SER A 62 -13.00 -7.18 -2.48
C SER A 62 -12.12 -6.15 -3.16
N ILE A 63 -12.22 -4.90 -2.68
CA ILE A 63 -11.32 -3.82 -3.08
C ILE A 63 -9.92 -3.97 -2.48
N TYR A 64 -9.78 -4.85 -1.48
CA TYR A 64 -8.51 -5.16 -0.82
C TYR A 64 -7.83 -6.41 -1.40
N ASP A 65 -8.60 -7.32 -2.00
CA ASP A 65 -8.09 -8.53 -2.67
C ASP A 65 -8.97 -8.92 -3.86
N LEU A 66 -8.50 -8.67 -5.09
CA LEU A 66 -9.26 -9.00 -6.29
C LEU A 66 -9.50 -10.50 -6.48
N ARG A 67 -8.84 -11.40 -5.74
CA ARG A 67 -9.12 -12.84 -5.78
C ARG A 67 -10.39 -13.20 -5.01
N VAL A 68 -10.78 -12.37 -4.03
CA VAL A 68 -11.83 -12.68 -3.06
C VAL A 68 -13.17 -12.07 -3.48
N LYS A 69 -14.20 -12.91 -3.53
CA LYS A 69 -15.59 -12.46 -3.56
C LYS A 69 -16.10 -12.30 -2.14
N CYS A 70 -16.63 -11.13 -1.84
CA CYS A 70 -17.09 -10.78 -0.50
C CYS A 70 -18.28 -11.65 -0.12
N GLY A 71 -18.26 -12.15 1.11
CA GLY A 71 -19.37 -12.87 1.71
C GLY A 71 -20.47 -11.90 2.17
N PRO A 72 -21.04 -12.07 3.37
CA PRO A 72 -22.11 -11.20 3.85
C PRO A 72 -21.66 -9.78 4.21
N PHE A 73 -20.34 -9.52 4.29
CA PHE A 73 -19.77 -8.23 4.71
C PHE A 73 -19.47 -7.34 3.51
N ALA A 74 -19.83 -6.06 3.62
CA ALA A 74 -19.72 -5.09 2.52
C ALA A 74 -18.27 -4.67 2.22
N ASP A 75 -17.40 -4.65 3.23
CA ASP A 75 -15.98 -4.29 3.16
C ASP A 75 -15.05 -5.51 3.01
N CYS A 76 -15.61 -6.72 3.01
CA CYS A 76 -14.91 -7.98 2.78
C CYS A 76 -13.86 -8.31 3.86
N LEU A 77 -13.91 -7.60 5.00
CA LEU A 77 -13.06 -7.80 6.16
C LEU A 77 -13.90 -8.36 7.32
N ASP A 78 -13.55 -9.54 7.83
CA ASP A 78 -14.23 -10.13 8.99
C ASP A 78 -13.45 -9.83 10.28
N ASP A 79 -13.79 -8.72 10.93
CA ASP A 79 -13.16 -8.30 12.18
C ASP A 79 -13.79 -8.95 13.43
N ARG A 80 -14.82 -9.79 13.30
CA ARG A 80 -15.56 -10.36 14.44
C ARG A 80 -14.66 -11.15 15.39
N PRO A 81 -13.71 -12.00 14.93
CA PRO A 81 -12.82 -12.72 15.84
C PRO A 81 -11.93 -11.78 16.65
N ILE A 82 -11.36 -10.76 16.00
CA ILE A 82 -10.51 -9.74 16.64
C ILE A 82 -11.33 -8.94 17.66
N ARG A 83 -12.53 -8.51 17.25
CA ARG A 83 -13.46 -7.77 18.11
C ARG A 83 -13.88 -8.58 19.34
N ALA A 84 -14.17 -9.87 19.18
CA ALA A 84 -14.53 -10.75 20.27
C ALA A 84 -13.37 -10.93 21.26
N TYR A 85 -12.14 -11.09 20.76
CA TYR A 85 -10.94 -11.22 21.59
C TYR A 85 -10.67 -9.95 22.42
N PHE A 86 -10.60 -8.78 21.79
CA PHE A 86 -10.29 -7.53 22.49
C PHE A 86 -11.42 -7.00 23.38
N ASN A 87 -12.65 -7.48 23.20
CA ASN A 87 -13.77 -7.19 24.09
C ASN A 87 -14.02 -8.29 25.15
N ASN A 88 -13.16 -9.31 25.22
CA ASN A 88 -13.21 -10.27 26.32
C ASN A 88 -12.79 -9.57 27.64
N PRO A 89 -13.57 -9.68 28.73
CA PRO A 89 -13.26 -8.99 30.00
C PRO A 89 -11.90 -9.37 30.60
N THR A 90 -11.44 -10.60 30.41
CA THR A 90 -10.12 -11.04 30.88
C THR A 90 -9.01 -10.38 30.07
N VAL A 91 -9.17 -10.29 28.75
CA VAL A 91 -8.21 -9.58 27.87
C VAL A 91 -8.19 -8.10 28.20
N GLN A 92 -9.36 -7.44 28.34
CA GLN A 92 -9.44 -6.03 28.72
C GLN A 92 -8.78 -5.73 30.06
N ARG A 93 -9.01 -6.57 31.09
CA ARG A 93 -8.32 -6.44 32.38
C ARG A 93 -6.82 -6.61 32.26
N ALA A 94 -6.36 -7.57 31.45
CA ALA A 94 -4.93 -7.82 31.26
C ALA A 94 -4.20 -6.65 30.58
N ILE A 95 -4.85 -5.98 29.61
CA ILE A 95 -4.28 -4.81 28.90
C ILE A 95 -4.63 -3.46 29.55
N GLY A 96 -5.40 -3.45 30.64
CA GLY A 96 -5.85 -2.24 31.32
C GLY A 96 -6.86 -1.38 30.53
N SER A 97 -7.61 -1.98 29.59
CA SER A 97 -8.62 -1.25 28.82
C SER A 97 -9.95 -1.19 29.58
N HIS A 98 -10.60 -0.02 29.52
CA HIS A 98 -11.94 0.22 30.06
C HIS A 98 -12.97 0.61 29.00
N ILE A 99 -12.60 0.51 27.72
CA ILE A 99 -13.46 0.88 26.58
C ILE A 99 -13.67 -0.30 25.65
N GLY A 100 -14.83 -0.32 25.01
CA GLY A 100 -15.13 -1.30 23.96
C GLY A 100 -14.24 -1.08 22.75
N TRP A 101 -13.52 -2.12 22.33
CA TRP A 101 -12.68 -2.09 21.14
C TRP A 101 -13.53 -2.15 19.88
N LYS A 102 -13.13 -1.36 18.87
CA LYS A 102 -13.65 -1.37 17.50
C LYS A 102 -12.46 -1.33 16.53
N SER A 103 -12.62 -1.93 15.36
CA SER A 103 -11.62 -1.97 14.29
C SER A 103 -11.36 -0.60 13.66
N SER A 104 -12.39 0.25 13.59
CA SER A 104 -12.31 1.61 13.08
C SER A 104 -13.25 2.57 13.83
N ASN A 105 -13.01 3.87 13.69
CA ASN A 105 -13.84 4.93 14.25
C ASN A 105 -14.26 5.91 13.14
N GLU A 106 -15.51 5.80 12.70
CA GLU A 106 -16.05 6.61 11.61
C GLU A 106 -16.03 8.12 11.90
N ASN A 107 -16.15 8.53 13.16
CA ASN A 107 -16.05 9.96 13.52
C ASN A 107 -14.64 10.49 13.29
N VAL A 108 -13.62 9.67 13.57
CA VAL A 108 -12.23 10.03 13.27
C VAL A 108 -12.02 10.08 11.76
N THR A 109 -12.52 9.09 11.01
CA THR A 109 -12.46 9.09 9.55
C THR A 109 -13.15 10.32 8.95
N ALA A 110 -14.33 10.68 9.43
CA ALA A 110 -15.08 11.86 8.96
C ALA A 110 -14.40 13.19 9.34
N ALA A 111 -13.57 13.20 10.40
CA ALA A 111 -12.79 14.37 10.79
C ALA A 111 -11.54 14.58 9.92
N PHE A 112 -11.07 13.55 9.21
CA PHE A 112 -9.97 13.73 8.26
C PHE A 112 -10.40 14.59 7.08
N HIS A 113 -9.59 15.60 6.76
CA HIS A 113 -9.82 16.42 5.59
C HIS A 113 -9.50 15.62 4.32
N ILE A 114 -10.54 15.21 3.59
CA ILE A 114 -10.44 14.50 2.30
C ILE A 114 -9.55 15.23 1.28
N ARG A 115 -9.38 16.55 1.43
CA ARG A 115 -8.43 17.37 0.66
C ARG A 115 -7.00 16.81 0.73
N GLU A 116 -6.60 16.27 1.87
CA GLU A 116 -5.26 15.71 2.06
C GLU A 116 -5.03 14.47 1.18
N LEU A 117 -6.08 13.68 0.89
CA LEU A 117 -6.00 12.54 -0.05
C LEU A 117 -5.69 12.97 -1.49
N PHE A 118 -6.02 14.20 -1.86
CA PHE A 118 -5.73 14.76 -3.18
C PHE A 118 -4.41 15.54 -3.22
N SER A 119 -3.78 15.75 -2.06
CA SER A 119 -2.59 16.58 -1.94
C SER A 119 -1.32 15.76 -2.20
N THR A 120 -0.27 16.42 -2.67
CA THR A 120 1.05 15.80 -2.81
C THR A 120 1.92 15.92 -1.55
N SER A 121 1.28 16.07 -0.38
CA SER A 121 1.99 16.38 0.87
C SER A 121 2.81 15.19 1.37
N ALA A 122 2.34 13.96 1.15
CA ALA A 122 3.03 12.75 1.55
C ALA A 122 4.27 12.49 0.67
N GLU A 123 4.17 12.66 -0.65
CA GLU A 123 5.28 12.51 -1.59
C GLU A 123 6.39 13.52 -1.28
N LYS A 124 6.03 14.78 -0.98
CA LYS A 124 7.02 15.79 -0.55
C LYS A 124 7.73 15.40 0.74
N GLN A 125 7.02 14.78 1.69
CA GLN A 125 7.63 14.28 2.92
C GLN A 125 8.58 13.12 2.64
N LEU A 126 8.17 12.15 1.80
CA LEU A 126 9.04 11.04 1.39
C LEU A 126 10.32 11.53 0.69
N ALA A 127 10.20 12.49 -0.23
CA ALA A 127 11.34 13.11 -0.90
C ALA A 127 12.30 13.77 0.08
N ARG A 128 11.76 14.50 1.07
CA ARG A 128 12.55 15.11 2.14
C ARG A 128 13.28 14.07 2.99
N LEU A 129 12.61 12.99 3.41
CA LEU A 129 13.23 11.92 4.19
C LEU A 129 14.43 11.32 3.45
N LEU A 130 14.28 11.03 2.16
CA LEU A 130 15.36 10.52 1.31
C LEU A 130 16.51 11.52 1.19
N ALA A 131 16.22 12.82 1.04
CA ALA A 131 17.25 13.86 0.98
C ALA A 131 18.02 14.02 2.31
N GLU A 132 17.36 13.74 3.45
CA GLU A 132 17.93 13.80 4.80
C GLU A 132 18.62 12.50 5.23
N GLY A 133 18.81 11.54 4.31
CA GLY A 133 19.53 10.31 4.61
C GLY A 133 18.69 9.22 5.24
N ILE A 134 17.35 9.33 5.24
CA ILE A 134 16.45 8.31 5.77
C ILE A 134 15.99 7.42 4.60
N SER A 135 16.28 6.13 4.71
CA SER A 135 15.85 5.16 3.69
C SER A 135 14.35 4.89 3.78
N VAL A 136 13.72 4.64 2.63
CA VAL A 136 12.28 4.38 2.52
C VAL A 136 12.05 3.05 1.80
N LEU A 137 11.17 2.23 2.37
CA LEU A 137 10.60 1.05 1.71
C LEU A 137 9.13 1.33 1.39
N LEU A 138 8.78 1.26 0.11
CA LEU A 138 7.41 1.20 -0.37
C LEU A 138 7.12 -0.24 -0.79
N TYR A 139 6.11 -0.88 -0.23
CA TYR A 139 5.75 -2.24 -0.63
C TYR A 139 4.23 -2.38 -0.79
N ALA A 140 3.83 -3.17 -1.77
CA ALA A 140 2.43 -3.37 -2.12
C ALA A 140 2.19 -4.80 -2.60
N GLY A 141 1.05 -5.37 -2.21
CA GLY A 141 0.61 -6.67 -2.70
C GLY A 141 0.08 -6.57 -4.13
N ASP A 142 0.39 -7.55 -4.97
CA ASP A 142 -0.01 -7.57 -6.37
C ASP A 142 -1.48 -7.99 -6.61
N GLN A 143 -2.27 -8.16 -5.56
CA GLN A 143 -3.71 -8.46 -5.61
C GLN A 143 -4.58 -7.32 -5.05
N ASP A 144 -3.98 -6.27 -4.48
CA ASP A 144 -4.69 -5.10 -3.96
C ASP A 144 -5.20 -4.22 -5.12
N PHE A 145 -6.48 -3.83 -5.05
CA PHE A 145 -7.07 -2.89 -5.99
C PHE A 145 -7.01 -1.45 -5.49
N LEU A 146 -7.32 -1.23 -4.21
CA LEU A 146 -7.49 0.11 -3.64
C LEU A 146 -6.16 0.86 -3.58
N CYS A 147 -5.12 0.23 -3.05
CA CYS A 147 -3.76 0.78 -2.99
C CYS A 147 -2.79 -0.04 -3.85
N ASN A 148 -3.22 -0.28 -5.09
CA ASN A 148 -2.54 -1.18 -6.02
C ASN A 148 -1.06 -0.84 -6.27
N TRP A 149 -0.27 -1.89 -6.52
CA TRP A 149 1.18 -1.79 -6.72
C TRP A 149 1.61 -0.91 -7.91
N LEU A 150 0.77 -0.76 -8.95
CA LEU A 150 1.09 0.09 -10.10
C LEU A 150 1.15 1.57 -9.67
N SER A 151 0.17 2.01 -8.88
CA SER A 151 0.13 3.38 -8.36
C SER A 151 1.28 3.66 -7.38
N VAL A 152 1.66 2.68 -6.57
CA VAL A 152 2.80 2.81 -5.64
C VAL A 152 4.14 2.85 -6.41
N LEU A 153 4.30 2.04 -7.45
CA LEU A 153 5.48 2.08 -8.32
C LEU A 153 5.59 3.43 -9.04
N GLU A 154 4.50 3.91 -9.65
CA GLU A 154 4.47 5.21 -10.32
C GLU A 154 4.86 6.33 -9.35
N THR A 155 4.35 6.29 -8.12
CA THR A 155 4.71 7.25 -7.06
C THR A 155 6.22 7.21 -6.79
N ALA A 156 6.80 6.01 -6.67
CA ALA A 156 8.23 5.83 -6.43
C ALA A 156 9.09 6.35 -7.61
N GLU A 157 8.64 6.16 -8.85
CA GLU A 157 9.32 6.62 -10.08
C GLU A 157 9.22 8.14 -10.27
N GLN A 158 8.08 8.74 -9.90
CA GLN A 158 7.84 10.17 -10.05
C GLN A 158 8.37 11.01 -8.89
N LEU A 159 8.66 10.41 -7.73
CA LEU A 159 9.11 11.09 -6.52
C LEU A 159 10.26 12.05 -6.82
N ASP A 160 10.11 13.32 -6.44
CA ASP A 160 11.09 14.36 -6.73
C ASP A 160 12.19 14.41 -5.66
N TRP A 161 13.20 13.56 -5.82
CA TRP A 161 14.34 13.45 -4.89
C TRP A 161 15.66 13.26 -5.66
N PRO A 162 16.83 13.50 -5.04
CA PRO A 162 18.12 13.47 -5.76
C PRO A 162 18.47 12.13 -6.45
N GLY A 163 17.88 11.01 -6.01
CA GLY A 163 18.05 9.70 -6.62
C GLY A 163 16.98 9.30 -7.66
N LYS A 164 16.04 10.19 -8.01
CA LYS A 164 14.92 9.92 -8.94
C LYS A 164 15.37 9.24 -10.23
N SER A 165 16.33 9.84 -10.95
CA SER A 165 16.80 9.29 -12.23
C SER A 165 17.43 7.92 -12.07
N ARG A 166 18.13 7.66 -10.95
CA ARG A 166 18.71 6.35 -10.67
C ARG A 166 17.63 5.31 -10.45
N PHE A 167 16.58 5.66 -9.69
CA PHE A 167 15.47 4.78 -9.40
C PHE A 167 14.67 4.46 -10.67
N ALA A 168 14.37 5.47 -11.49
CA ALA A 168 13.68 5.27 -12.77
C ALA A 168 14.48 4.38 -13.75
N SER A 169 15.81 4.41 -13.68
CA SER A 169 16.70 3.56 -14.51
C SER A 169 17.02 2.19 -13.90
N ALA A 170 16.68 1.96 -12.64
CA ALA A 170 17.02 0.72 -11.94
C ALA A 170 16.13 -0.43 -12.42
N THR A 171 16.69 -1.63 -12.52
CA THR A 171 15.94 -2.81 -12.95
C THR A 171 15.37 -3.57 -11.77
N ASP A 172 14.16 -4.10 -11.96
CA ASP A 172 13.54 -5.00 -10.99
C ASP A 172 14.38 -6.27 -10.84
N SER A 173 14.57 -6.71 -9.60
CA SER A 173 15.30 -7.92 -9.23
C SER A 173 14.40 -8.86 -8.44
N PRO A 174 14.57 -10.20 -8.58
CA PRO A 174 13.79 -11.15 -7.79
C PRO A 174 14.22 -11.13 -6.32
N PHE A 175 13.26 -10.99 -5.42
CA PHE A 175 13.42 -11.18 -3.98
C PHE A 175 12.83 -12.53 -3.59
N LYS A 176 13.70 -13.51 -3.38
CA LYS A 176 13.30 -14.90 -3.23
C LYS A 176 13.22 -15.31 -1.76
N LEU A 177 12.21 -16.11 -1.41
CA LEU A 177 12.08 -16.74 -0.08
C LEU A 177 12.98 -17.99 0.03
N SER A 178 13.20 -18.66 -1.10
CA SER A 178 14.04 -19.85 -1.23
C SER A 178 14.65 -19.92 -2.64
N SER A 179 15.36 -20.99 -2.99
CA SER A 179 15.96 -21.11 -4.34
C SER A 179 14.92 -21.04 -5.47
N SER A 180 13.71 -21.57 -5.21
CA SER A 180 12.63 -21.75 -6.19
C SER A 180 11.42 -20.81 -5.98
N GLU A 181 11.30 -20.17 -4.83
CA GLU A 181 10.11 -19.39 -4.48
C GLU A 181 10.35 -17.89 -4.52
N LEU A 182 9.54 -17.19 -5.31
CA LEU A 182 9.57 -15.75 -5.44
C LEU A 182 8.62 -15.11 -4.42
N GLY A 183 9.15 -14.30 -3.50
CA GLY A 183 8.34 -13.56 -2.54
C GLY A 183 7.94 -12.17 -3.06
N ALA A 184 8.86 -11.49 -3.74
CA ALA A 184 8.61 -10.17 -4.31
C ALA A 184 9.50 -9.89 -5.52
N THR A 185 9.16 -8.86 -6.30
CA THR A 185 10.11 -8.18 -7.19
C THR A 185 10.48 -6.84 -6.57
N VAL A 186 11.77 -6.53 -6.48
CA VAL A 186 12.28 -5.33 -5.82
C VAL A 186 13.03 -4.43 -6.79
N ARG A 187 12.85 -3.12 -6.66
CA ARG A 187 13.68 -2.11 -7.31
C ARG A 187 14.29 -1.25 -6.22
N THR A 188 15.62 -1.16 -6.20
CA THR A 188 16.35 -0.48 -5.12
C THR A 188 17.38 0.50 -5.67
N VAL A 189 17.38 1.70 -5.11
CA VAL A 189 18.53 2.59 -5.10
C VAL A 189 19.09 2.57 -3.69
N GLU A 190 20.31 2.06 -3.55
CA GLU A 190 21.03 2.04 -2.27
C GLU A 190 21.39 3.46 -1.81
N ARG A 191 21.68 3.61 -0.52
CA ARG A 191 22.14 4.88 0.07
C ARG A 191 23.36 5.42 -0.68
N LEU A 192 23.44 6.74 -0.86
CA LEU A 192 24.56 7.37 -1.56
C LEU A 192 24.86 8.77 -1.02
N GLY A 193 26.09 9.02 -0.58
CA GLY A 193 26.57 10.38 -0.33
C GLY A 193 25.74 11.18 0.67
N GLY A 194 25.23 10.51 1.71
CA GLY A 194 24.33 11.11 2.70
C GLY A 194 22.83 11.00 2.37
N LEU A 195 22.46 10.58 1.15
CA LEU A 195 21.08 10.33 0.75
C LEU A 195 20.60 8.95 1.26
N GLY A 196 19.31 8.88 1.59
CA GLY A 196 18.62 7.65 1.91
C GLY A 196 18.47 6.76 0.69
N GLY A 197 18.32 5.45 0.91
CA GLY A 197 17.97 4.51 -0.14
C GLY A 197 16.46 4.46 -0.37
N LEU A 198 16.03 4.19 -1.60
CA LEU A 198 14.63 3.94 -1.92
C LEU A 198 14.48 2.52 -2.47
N THR A 199 13.62 1.74 -1.83
CA THR A 199 13.22 0.41 -2.31
C THR A 199 11.72 0.39 -2.57
N PHE A 200 11.34 -0.09 -3.76
CA PHE A 200 9.98 -0.54 -4.04
C PHE A 200 9.94 -2.06 -4.08
N ALA A 201 8.94 -2.67 -3.43
CA ALA A 201 8.71 -4.10 -3.47
C ALA A 201 7.27 -4.42 -3.88
N ARG A 202 7.10 -5.10 -5.02
CA ARG A 202 5.83 -5.73 -5.39
C ARG A 202 5.83 -7.15 -4.83
N VAL A 203 5.00 -7.38 -3.81
CA VAL A 203 4.90 -8.68 -3.14
C VAL A 203 3.93 -9.58 -3.90
N VAL A 204 4.41 -10.76 -4.27
CA VAL A 204 3.70 -11.70 -5.13
C VAL A 204 2.57 -12.36 -4.36
N ASN A 205 1.40 -12.48 -4.99
CA ASN A 205 0.22 -13.16 -4.47
C ASN A 205 -0.27 -12.62 -3.12
N ALA A 206 -0.05 -11.32 -2.86
CA ALA A 206 -0.42 -10.64 -1.63
C ALA A 206 -1.47 -9.56 -1.86
N SER A 207 -2.35 -9.32 -0.88
CA SER A 207 -3.43 -8.33 -0.95
C SER A 207 -3.03 -7.01 -0.28
N HIS A 208 -4.01 -6.16 0.04
CA HIS A 208 -3.83 -4.94 0.83
C HIS A 208 -3.11 -5.19 2.17
N MET A 209 -3.40 -6.33 2.81
CA MET A 209 -2.78 -6.73 4.07
C MET A 209 -1.65 -7.74 3.81
N VAL A 210 -0.58 -7.29 3.13
CA VAL A 210 0.55 -8.15 2.72
C VAL A 210 1.03 -9.13 3.82
N PRO A 211 1.23 -8.73 5.10
CA PRO A 211 1.67 -9.68 6.13
C PRO A 211 0.65 -10.78 6.46
N GLN A 212 -0.64 -10.57 6.17
CA GLN A 212 -1.69 -11.58 6.34
C GLN A 212 -1.66 -12.61 5.20
N ASP A 213 -1.39 -12.18 3.96
CA ASP A 213 -1.39 -13.07 2.79
C ASP A 213 -0.04 -13.76 2.55
N ALA A 214 1.06 -13.07 2.83
CA ALA A 214 2.43 -13.50 2.55
C ALA A 214 3.35 -13.20 3.76
N PRO A 215 3.10 -13.84 4.93
CA PRO A 215 3.82 -13.54 6.17
C PRO A 215 5.33 -13.77 6.06
N GLU A 216 5.79 -14.83 5.38
CA GLU A 216 7.23 -15.08 5.21
C GLU A 216 7.90 -13.99 4.37
N ALA A 217 7.25 -13.56 3.28
CA ALA A 217 7.75 -12.50 2.42
C ALA A 217 7.79 -11.15 3.14
N ALA A 218 6.73 -10.81 3.87
CA ALA A 218 6.67 -9.59 4.65
C ALA A 218 7.78 -9.53 5.71
N LEU A 219 7.99 -10.62 6.45
CA LEU A 219 9.02 -10.69 7.47
C LEU A 219 10.42 -10.58 6.88
N LEU A 220 10.70 -11.33 5.81
CA LEU A 220 12.02 -11.31 5.18
C LEU A 220 12.33 -9.96 4.56
N LEU A 221 11.36 -9.34 3.89
CA LEU A 221 11.50 -8.00 3.30
C LEU A 221 11.77 -6.94 4.38
N MET A 222 11.00 -6.97 5.48
CA MET A 222 11.19 -6.04 6.60
C MET A 222 12.56 -6.20 7.25
N ASN A 223 13.00 -7.44 7.49
CA ASN A 223 14.33 -7.71 8.04
C ASN A 223 15.44 -7.22 7.11
N ASP A 224 15.39 -7.57 5.82
CA ASP A 224 16.39 -7.12 4.83
C ASP A 224 16.45 -5.59 4.76
N PHE A 225 15.29 -4.91 4.73
CA PHE A 225 15.23 -3.45 4.74
C PHE A 225 15.84 -2.83 5.99
N MET A 226 15.51 -3.33 7.18
CA MET A 226 16.05 -2.81 8.44
C MET A 226 17.57 -2.99 8.50
N TYR A 227 18.07 -4.19 8.16
CA TYR A 227 19.52 -4.44 8.18
C TYR A 227 20.28 -3.61 7.15
N ARG A 228 19.76 -3.45 5.92
CA ARG A 228 20.38 -2.58 4.90
C ARG A 228 20.33 -1.11 5.29
N SER A 229 19.22 -0.66 5.88
CA SER A 229 19.05 0.74 6.29
C SER A 229 19.99 1.13 7.44
N LEU A 230 20.34 0.18 8.31
CA LEU A 230 21.28 0.36 9.41
C LEU A 230 22.74 0.12 9.02
N ALA A 231 23.00 -0.62 7.94
CA ALA A 231 24.35 -0.90 7.48
C ALA A 231 25.01 0.38 6.94
N SER A 232 26.03 0.87 7.62
CA SER A 232 26.90 1.92 7.09
C SER A 232 27.70 1.37 5.91
N SER A 233 27.26 1.63 4.68
CA SER A 233 28.02 1.45 3.43
C SER A 233 28.68 0.08 3.19
N SER A 234 28.15 -1.01 3.74
CA SER A 234 28.65 -2.36 3.44
C SER A 234 27.49 -3.34 3.31
N PRO A 235 27.45 -4.20 2.27
CA PRO A 235 26.36 -5.13 2.06
C PRO A 235 26.34 -6.16 3.20
N PRO A 236 25.17 -6.51 3.77
CA PRO A 236 25.10 -7.62 4.70
C PRO A 236 25.45 -8.90 3.95
N THR A 237 26.52 -9.57 4.37
CA THR A 237 26.78 -10.96 3.98
C THR A 237 25.59 -11.78 4.45
N ALA A 238 25.14 -12.77 3.68
CA ALA A 238 24.03 -13.64 4.05
C ALA A 238 24.26 -14.26 5.43
N ILE A 239 23.58 -13.76 6.47
CA ILE A 239 23.60 -14.36 7.80
C ILE A 239 22.38 -15.27 7.88
N GLY A 240 22.63 -16.57 7.94
CA GLY A 240 21.60 -17.55 8.27
C GLY A 240 20.93 -17.16 9.59
N LEU A 241 19.62 -16.93 9.54
CA LEU A 241 18.81 -16.65 10.72
C LEU A 241 18.88 -17.85 11.68
N LYS A 242 19.69 -17.74 12.72
CA LYS A 242 19.42 -18.44 13.98
C LYS A 242 18.33 -17.64 14.70
N MET A 243 17.11 -18.15 14.58
CA MET A 243 15.92 -17.72 15.28
C MET A 243 16.19 -17.73 16.80
N LEU A 244 16.20 -16.56 17.44
CA LEU A 244 16.03 -16.45 18.89
C LEU A 244 14.67 -15.80 19.11
N ILE A 245 13.68 -16.65 19.39
CA ILE A 245 12.38 -16.23 19.90
C ILE A 245 12.62 -15.90 21.38
N VAL A 246 12.32 -14.66 21.78
CA VAL A 246 12.05 -14.31 23.18
C VAL A 246 10.61 -13.85 23.26
#